data_AF-A0A0K0CXP4-F1
#
_entry.id   AF-A0A0K0CXP4-F1
#
_cell.length_a   1.000
_cell.length_b   1.000
_cell.length_c   1.000
_cell.angle_alpha   90.00
_cell.angle_beta   90.00
_cell.angle_gamma   90.00
#
_symmetry.space_group_name_H-M   'P 1'
#
loop_
_entity.id
_entity.type
_entity.pdbx_description
1 polymer ?
#
loop_
_entity_poly.entity_id
_entity_poly.type
_entity_poly.pdbx_seq_one_letter_code
_entity_poly.pdbx_strand_id
1 'polypeptide(L)'
;LFVIIWKYSFTFQISSSEGYVSETATVGTTVRVSPNPQAETLRILVSDEDLRPGMSPATYQYILTGTGATIFAVDQRGYLYLNTPRIDADAPNPSTYQLNVSGDDSYLTPRALMVSL
;
A
#
# COMPACT_ATOMS: atom_id res chain seq x y z
N LEU A 1 -19.26 1.46 -36.92
CA LEU A 1 -19.01 2.17 -35.66
C LEU A 1 -17.95 1.37 -34.90
N PHE A 2 -16.71 1.85 -34.85
CA PHE A 2 -15.65 1.22 -34.06
C PHE A 2 -15.61 1.93 -32.71
N VAL A 3 -15.91 1.20 -31.63
CA VAL A 3 -15.63 1.68 -30.27
C VAL A 3 -14.19 1.31 -29.99
N ILE A 4 -13.29 2.30 -30.01
CA ILE A 4 -11.93 2.12 -29.49
C ILE A 4 -12.05 2.21 -27.98
N ILE A 5 -12.13 1.05 -27.32
CA ILE A 5 -11.88 0.98 -25.89
C ILE A 5 -10.37 1.05 -25.76
N TRP A 6 -9.83 2.18 -25.30
CA TRP A 6 -8.44 2.27 -24.88
C TRP A 6 -8.25 1.23 -23.77
N LYS A 7 -7.55 0.14 -24.09
CA LYS A 7 -7.23 -0.88 -23.11
C LYS A 7 -6.03 -0.36 -22.32
N TYR A 8 -6.30 0.43 -21.29
CA TYR A 8 -5.28 0.76 -20.28
C TYR A 8 -4.89 -0.55 -19.58
N SER A 9 -3.72 -1.07 -19.91
CA SER A 9 -3.16 -2.25 -19.26
C SER A 9 -2.44 -1.82 -17.98
N PHE A 10 -3.23 -1.38 -17.01
CA PHE A 10 -2.76 -1.04 -15.68
C PHE A 10 -3.01 -2.23 -14.74
N THR A 11 -1.99 -2.68 -14.02
CA THR A 11 -2.15 -3.69 -12.98
C THR A 11 -1.65 -3.19 -11.63
N PHE A 12 -2.42 -3.52 -10.59
CA PHE A 12 -2.19 -3.14 -9.21
C PHE A 12 -2.04 -4.39 -8.36
N GLN A 13 -0.88 -4.56 -7.73
CA GLN A 13 -0.54 -5.71 -6.90
C GLN A 13 0.04 -5.27 -5.56
N ILE A 14 -0.22 -6.03 -4.50
CA ILE A 14 0.47 -5.88 -3.23
C ILE A 14 1.39 -7.10 -3.08
N SER A 15 2.64 -6.88 -2.68
CA SER A 15 3.62 -7.96 -2.50
C SER A 15 3.20 -8.99 -1.44
N SER A 16 2.28 -8.63 -0.53
CA SER A 16 1.71 -9.49 0.49
C SER A 16 0.34 -8.97 0.93
N SER A 17 -0.59 -9.87 1.32
CA SER A 17 -1.86 -9.50 1.96
C SER A 17 -1.72 -9.25 3.47
N GLU A 18 -0.53 -9.48 4.01
CA GLU A 18 -0.18 -9.28 5.42
C GLU A 18 1.08 -8.41 5.55
N GLY A 19 1.02 -7.49 6.51
CA GLY A 19 2.10 -6.58 6.85
C GLY A 19 2.38 -6.57 8.35
N TYR A 20 3.61 -6.24 8.72
CA TYR A 20 4.07 -6.22 10.10
C TYR A 20 4.87 -4.94 10.38
N VAL A 21 4.60 -4.30 11.51
CA VAL A 21 5.35 -3.13 12.00
C VAL A 21 5.40 -3.17 13.53
N SER A 22 6.57 -2.98 14.14
CA SER A 22 6.66 -3.02 15.60
C SER A 22 5.86 -1.87 16.23
N GLU A 23 5.20 -2.12 17.37
CA GLU A 23 4.62 -1.07 18.22
C GLU A 23 5.62 0.00 18.68
N THR A 24 6.92 -0.34 18.71
CA THR A 24 8.01 0.58 19.05
C THR A 24 8.52 1.41 17.86
N ALA A 25 7.94 1.21 16.67
CA ALA A 25 8.34 1.90 15.46
C ALA A 25 8.06 3.40 15.50
N THR A 26 8.89 4.16 14.78
CA THR A 26 8.72 5.61 14.62
C THR A 26 8.00 5.93 13.31
N VAL A 27 7.50 7.16 13.17
CA VAL A 27 6.96 7.66 11.89
C VAL A 27 7.96 7.41 10.76
N GLY A 28 7.45 6.95 9.62
CA GLY A 28 8.25 6.62 8.43
C GLY A 28 8.80 5.20 8.42
N THR A 29 8.68 4.42 9.50
CA THR A 29 9.04 3.00 9.47
C THR A 29 8.16 2.26 8.48
N THR A 30 8.78 1.51 7.57
CA THR A 30 8.08 0.78 6.52
C THR A 30 7.55 -0.55 7.04
N VAL A 31 6.37 -0.93 6.55
CA VAL A 31 5.71 -2.20 6.87
C VAL A 31 6.45 -3.35 6.18
N ARG A 32 6.66 -4.47 6.88
CA ARG A 32 7.37 -5.65 6.38
C ARG A 32 6.42 -6.77 6.03
N VAL A 33 6.83 -7.68 5.14
CA VAL A 33 6.02 -8.86 4.77
C VAL A 33 6.01 -9.97 5.83
N SER A 34 6.87 -9.87 6.85
CA SER A 34 6.87 -10.76 8.02
C SER A 34 7.40 -10.03 9.26
N PRO A 35 7.20 -10.57 10.49
CA PRO A 35 7.70 -9.98 11.72
C PRO A 35 9.23 -9.91 11.83
N ASN A 36 9.96 -10.59 10.95
CA ASN A 36 11.42 -10.63 10.99
C ASN A 36 12.00 -9.23 10.66
N PRO A 37 12.87 -8.64 11.52
CA PRO A 37 13.57 -7.38 11.25
C PRO A 37 14.54 -7.38 10.06
N GLN A 38 14.71 -8.51 9.38
CA GLN A 38 15.44 -8.61 8.10
C GLN A 38 14.54 -8.94 6.90
N ALA A 39 13.24 -9.15 7.12
CA ALA A 39 12.27 -9.36 6.05
C ALA A 39 12.22 -8.19 5.05
N GLU A 40 11.78 -8.52 3.85
CA GLU A 40 11.48 -7.53 2.82
C GLU A 40 10.39 -6.56 3.27
N THR A 41 10.46 -5.36 2.71
CA THR A 41 9.42 -4.34 2.92
C THR A 41 8.22 -4.62 2.04
N LEU A 42 7.03 -4.54 2.60
CA LEU A 42 5.78 -4.61 1.87
C LEU A 42 5.71 -3.48 0.86
N ARG A 43 5.41 -3.83 -0.39
CA ARG A 43 5.37 -2.88 -1.49
C ARG A 43 4.13 -3.09 -2.33
N ILE A 44 3.52 -1.97 -2.68
CA ILE A 44 2.49 -1.89 -3.70
C ILE A 44 3.19 -1.71 -5.05
N LEU A 45 2.96 -2.66 -5.94
CA LEU A 45 3.52 -2.72 -7.27
C LEU A 45 2.47 -2.26 -8.28
N VAL A 46 2.89 -1.33 -9.13
CA VAL A 46 2.10 -0.82 -10.23
C VAL A 46 2.84 -1.15 -11.52
N SER A 47 2.16 -1.83 -12.44
CA SER A 47 2.65 -2.02 -13.80
C SER A 47 1.69 -1.31 -14.75
N ASP A 48 2.26 -0.48 -15.61
CA ASP A 48 1.56 0.31 -16.61
C ASP A 48 2.25 0.07 -17.95
N GLU A 49 1.60 -0.68 -18.85
CA GLU A 49 2.17 -1.01 -20.17
C GLU A 49 2.20 0.19 -21.13
N ASP A 50 1.53 1.29 -20.78
CA ASP A 50 1.54 2.52 -21.60
C ASP A 50 2.84 3.32 -21.39
N LEU A 51 3.57 3.07 -20.30
CA LEU A 51 4.86 3.71 -20.02
C LEU A 51 5.99 3.13 -20.88
N ARG A 52 6.57 3.98 -21.73
CA ARG A 52 7.67 3.62 -22.63
C ARG A 52 8.98 4.29 -22.21
N PRO A 53 10.15 3.71 -22.55
CA PRO A 53 11.44 4.36 -22.33
C PRO A 53 11.46 5.78 -22.91
N GLY A 54 11.92 6.75 -22.11
CA GLY A 54 11.97 8.17 -22.49
C GLY A 54 10.76 9.00 -22.06
N MET A 55 9.70 8.39 -21.52
CA MET A 55 8.61 9.11 -20.86
C MET A 55 9.03 9.61 -19.48
N SER A 56 8.40 10.69 -19.00
CA SER A 56 8.55 11.15 -17.63
C SER A 56 8.09 10.07 -16.64
N PRO A 57 8.71 9.96 -15.45
CA PRO A 57 8.25 9.02 -14.42
C PRO A 57 6.77 9.25 -14.09
N ALA A 58 5.99 8.18 -14.08
CA ALA A 58 4.61 8.25 -13.62
C ALA A 58 4.56 8.53 -12.11
N THR A 59 3.58 9.34 -11.71
CA THR A 59 3.23 9.58 -10.32
C THR A 59 1.95 8.81 -10.04
N TYR A 60 1.98 7.92 -9.05
CA TYR A 60 0.80 7.15 -8.67
C TYR A 60 0.21 7.71 -7.39
N GLN A 61 -1.12 7.75 -7.36
CA GLN A 61 -1.88 8.10 -6.17
C GLN A 61 -2.46 6.83 -5.56
N TYR A 62 -2.29 6.70 -4.25
CA TYR A 62 -2.78 5.57 -3.47
C TYR A 62 -3.84 6.07 -2.52
N ILE A 63 -4.99 5.40 -2.52
CA ILE A 63 -6.10 5.67 -1.62
C ILE A 63 -6.15 4.52 -0.62
N LEU A 64 -6.06 4.88 0.67
CA LEU A 64 -6.20 3.94 1.78
C LEU A 64 -7.56 4.14 2.45
N THR A 65 -8.27 3.04 2.67
CA THR A 65 -9.49 3.01 3.50
C THR A 65 -9.41 1.88 4.52
N GLY A 66 -10.30 1.86 5.52
CA GLY A 66 -10.29 0.86 6.59
C GLY A 66 -9.75 1.41 7.92
N THR A 67 -9.61 0.54 8.92
CA THR A 67 -9.24 0.95 10.30
C THR A 67 -7.81 1.48 10.41
N GLY A 68 -6.92 1.12 9.48
CA GLY A 68 -5.54 1.62 9.44
C GLY A 68 -5.33 2.90 8.61
N ALA A 69 -6.37 3.43 7.95
CA ALA A 69 -6.20 4.46 6.91
C ALA A 69 -5.62 5.79 7.42
N THR A 70 -5.79 6.11 8.70
CA THR A 70 -5.21 7.30 9.34
C THR A 70 -3.87 7.03 10.01
N ILE A 71 -3.45 5.75 10.08
CA ILE A 71 -2.26 5.28 10.79
C ILE A 71 -1.12 5.03 9.80
N PHE A 72 -1.46 4.65 8.57
CA PHE A 72 -0.50 4.33 7.52
C PHE A 72 -0.62 5.27 6.32
N ALA A 73 0.45 5.36 5.55
CA ALA A 73 0.48 6.05 4.26
C ALA A 73 1.38 5.30 3.27
N VAL A 74 1.26 5.61 1.98
CA VAL A 74 2.07 5.00 0.91
C VAL A 74 2.91 6.09 0.25
N ASP A 75 4.20 5.84 0.06
CA ASP A 75 5.09 6.76 -0.66
C ASP A 75 5.00 6.58 -2.19
N GLN A 76 5.65 7.47 -2.95
CA GLN A 76 5.66 7.41 -4.43
C GLN A 76 6.40 6.18 -4.99
N ARG A 77 7.15 5.45 -4.16
CA ARG A 77 7.81 4.21 -4.55
C ARG A 77 6.93 2.98 -4.28
N GLY A 78 5.78 3.16 -3.65
CA GLY A 78 4.81 2.14 -3.29
C GLY A 78 5.07 1.49 -1.92
N TYR A 79 5.93 2.05 -1.07
CA TYR A 79 6.15 1.51 0.27
C TYR A 79 5.08 2.00 1.23
N LEU A 80 4.45 1.07 1.93
CA LEU A 80 3.55 1.38 3.03
C LEU A 80 4.37 1.67 4.29
N TYR A 81 4.08 2.77 4.98
CA TYR A 81 4.80 3.20 6.17
C TYR A 81 3.88 3.73 7.27
N LEU A 82 4.37 3.71 8.50
CA LEU A 82 3.70 4.26 9.68
C LEU A 82 3.65 5.79 9.61
N ASN A 83 2.46 6.37 9.67
CA ASN A 83 2.21 7.81 9.53
C ASN A 83 1.62 8.44 10.81
N THR A 84 1.75 7.77 11.95
CA THR A 84 1.35 8.28 13.27
C THR A 84 2.53 8.20 14.23
N PRO A 85 2.69 9.15 15.17
CA PRO A 85 3.81 9.17 16.11
C PRO A 85 3.85 7.99 17.08
N ARG A 86 2.72 7.32 17.31
CA ARG A 86 2.64 6.17 18.22
C ARG A 86 1.51 5.23 17.81
N ILE A 87 1.77 3.95 17.99
CA ILE A 87 0.83 2.81 17.91
C ILE A 87 0.99 1.98 19.18
N ASP A 88 -0.07 1.30 19.58
CA ASP A 88 -0.14 0.57 20.85
C ASP A 88 -1.05 -0.64 20.64
N ALA A 89 -0.56 -1.84 20.96
CA ALA A 89 -1.29 -3.10 20.82
C ALA A 89 -1.93 -3.57 22.15
N ASP A 90 -1.66 -2.87 23.26
CA ASP A 90 -2.22 -3.23 24.56
C ASP A 90 -3.73 -2.99 24.58
N ALA A 91 -4.49 -3.97 25.08
CA ALA A 91 -5.94 -3.88 25.18
C ALA A 91 -6.35 -2.59 25.94
N PRO A 92 -7.31 -1.80 25.41
CA PRO A 92 -8.30 -2.16 24.40
C PRO A 92 -7.92 -1.84 22.93
N ASN A 93 -6.68 -1.44 22.66
CA ASN A 93 -6.27 -1.06 21.32
C ASN A 93 -6.18 -2.29 20.38
N PRO A 94 -6.42 -2.12 19.07
CA PRO A 94 -6.28 -3.21 18.12
C PRO A 94 -4.80 -3.54 17.86
N SER A 95 -4.47 -4.82 17.85
CA SER A 95 -3.16 -5.33 17.41
C SER A 95 -3.06 -5.52 15.89
N THR A 96 -4.17 -5.35 15.16
CA THR A 96 -4.24 -5.53 13.71
C THR A 96 -5.15 -4.47 13.08
N TYR A 97 -4.67 -3.88 11.99
CA TYR A 97 -5.36 -2.84 11.23
C TYR A 97 -5.71 -3.35 9.83
N GLN A 98 -6.93 -3.08 9.38
CA GLN A 98 -7.36 -3.36 8.02
C GLN A 98 -7.11 -2.14 7.14
N LEU A 99 -6.51 -2.39 5.97
CA LEU A 99 -6.40 -1.46 4.86
C LEU A 99 -7.06 -2.06 3.62
N ASN A 100 -7.83 -1.26 2.90
CA ASN A 100 -8.10 -1.51 1.49
C ASN A 100 -7.33 -0.46 0.70
N VAL A 101 -6.47 -0.93 -0.20
CA VAL A 101 -5.59 -0.10 -1.03
C VAL A 101 -6.13 -0.08 -2.45
N SER A 102 -6.37 1.11 -2.98
CA SER A 102 -6.75 1.33 -4.37
C SER A 102 -5.88 2.41 -5.02
N GLY A 103 -5.84 2.41 -6.36
CA GLY A 103 -5.39 3.57 -7.12
C GLY A 103 -6.52 4.59 -7.27
N ASP A 104 -6.19 5.79 -7.75
CA ASP A 104 -7.16 6.83 -8.10
C ASP A 104 -7.99 6.48 -9.35
N ASP A 105 -7.53 5.51 -10.14
CA ASP A 105 -8.35 4.92 -11.20
C ASP A 105 -9.43 4.00 -10.62
N SER A 106 -10.68 4.48 -10.70
CA SER A 106 -11.89 3.78 -10.23
C SER A 106 -12.12 2.38 -10.82
N TYR A 107 -11.43 2.02 -11.91
CA TYR A 107 -11.53 0.68 -12.52
C TYR A 107 -10.69 -0.38 -11.80
N LEU A 108 -9.82 0.02 -10.87
CA LEU A 108 -8.96 -0.91 -10.15
C LEU A 108 -9.67 -1.48 -8.93
N THR A 109 -9.71 -2.81 -8.86
CA THR A 109 -10.24 -3.50 -7.68
C THR A 109 -9.37 -3.19 -6.46
N PRO A 110 -9.96 -2.67 -5.36
CA PRO A 110 -9.23 -2.48 -4.11
C PRO A 110 -8.65 -3.80 -3.61
N ARG A 111 -7.45 -3.73 -3.02
CA ARG A 111 -6.75 -4.88 -2.45
C ARG A 111 -6.73 -4.77 -0.93
N ALA A 112 -7.24 -5.79 -0.26
CA ALA A 112 -7.23 -5.87 1.20
C ALA A 112 -5.83 -6.24 1.72
N LEU A 113 -5.43 -5.61 2.82
CA LEU A 113 -4.17 -5.80 3.51
C LEU A 113 -4.42 -5.72 5.02
N MET A 114 -3.97 -6.72 5.76
CA MET A 114 -3.93 -6.69 7.22
C MET A 114 -2.54 -6.25 7.68
N VAL A 115 -2.44 -5.27 8.56
CA VAL A 115 -1.17 -4.86 9.19
C VAL A 115 -1.21 -5.15 10.68
N SER A 116 -0.35 -6.05 11.14
CA SER A 116 -0.23 -6.44 12.55
C SER A 116 0.95 -5.74 13.22
N LEU A 117 0.80 -5.50 14.52
CA LEU A 117 1.84 -4.95 15.39
C LEU A 117 2.80 -6.01 15.94
#